data_AF-A0A942KKD8-F1
#
_entry.id   AF-A0A942KKD8-F1
#
_cell.length_a   1.000
_cell.length_b   1.000
_cell.length_c   1.000
_cell.angle_alpha   90.00
_cell.angle_beta   90.00
_cell.angle_gamma   90.00
#
_symmetry.space_group_name_H-M   'P 1'
#
loop_
_entity.id
_entity.type
_entity.pdbx_description
1 polymer ?
#
loop_
_entity_poly.entity_id
_entity_poly.type
_entity_poly.pdbx_seq_one_letter_code
_entity_poly.pdbx_strand_id
1 'polypeptide(L)'
;MIEKQLKRFVFALELVVSVALIVIAILLTISLGYSLLYAITDDLAFGREEFTALISSVLEVFIVIELFRVALAYLTHRNVVPIVLEAALVAVARKLIVFEPQGDYLMSSLGLASLLVAVGLSWWLLSKSNACEPYQDPKH
;
A
#
# COMPACT_ATOMS: atom_id res chain seq x y z
N MET A 1 -25.32 -14.59 22.85
CA MET A 1 -23.96 -15.11 23.18
C MET A 1 -23.01 -15.05 21.98
N ILE A 2 -23.47 -15.39 20.76
CA ILE A 2 -22.67 -15.38 19.52
C ILE A 2 -22.14 -13.98 19.15
N GLU A 3 -22.97 -12.94 19.24
CA GLU A 3 -22.55 -11.56 18.93
C GLU A 3 -21.38 -11.06 19.79
N LYS A 4 -21.34 -11.42 21.09
CA LYS A 4 -20.26 -11.04 22.00
C LYS A 4 -18.95 -11.75 21.66
N GLN A 5 -19.02 -13.01 21.25
CA GLN A 5 -17.85 -13.78 20.81
C GLN A 5 -17.32 -13.25 19.47
N LEU A 6 -18.22 -12.92 18.53
CA LEU A 6 -17.85 -12.36 17.23
C LEU A 6 -17.16 -11.00 17.38
N LYS A 7 -17.72 -10.09 18.18
CA LYS A 7 -17.09 -8.77 18.45
C LYS A 7 -15.72 -8.91 19.09
N ARG A 8 -15.56 -9.86 20.02
CA ARG A 8 -14.27 -10.12 20.68
C ARG A 8 -13.25 -10.72 19.71
N PHE A 9 -13.68 -11.56 18.78
CA PHE A 9 -12.82 -12.11 17.72
C PHE A 9 -12.38 -11.04 16.72
N VAL A 10 -13.30 -10.20 16.25
CA VAL A 10 -12.98 -9.07 15.37
C VAL A 10 -11.96 -8.15 16.03
N PHE A 11 -12.19 -7.77 17.29
CA PHE A 11 -11.24 -6.94 18.04
C PHE A 11 -9.85 -7.59 18.20
N ALA A 12 -9.79 -8.91 18.41
CA ALA A 12 -8.52 -9.62 18.48
C ALA A 12 -7.78 -9.61 17.14
N LEU A 13 -8.50 -9.78 16.02
CA LEU A 13 -7.91 -9.67 14.67
C LEU A 13 -7.39 -8.26 14.41
N GLU A 14 -8.18 -7.23 14.72
CA GLU A 14 -7.79 -5.82 14.57
C GLU A 14 -6.50 -5.51 15.36
N LEU A 15 -6.40 -5.98 16.59
CA LEU A 15 -5.22 -5.83 17.43
C LEU A 15 -4.01 -6.53 16.80
N VAL A 16 -4.16 -7.78 16.38
CA VAL A 16 -3.07 -8.57 15.75
C VAL A 16 -2.57 -7.90 14.48
N VAL A 17 -3.47 -7.46 13.60
CA VAL A 17 -3.12 -6.77 12.35
C VAL A 17 -2.41 -5.45 12.64
N SER A 18 -2.91 -4.67 13.61
CA SER A 18 -2.31 -3.39 13.98
C SER A 18 -0.89 -3.56 14.53
N VAL A 19 -0.70 -4.54 15.43
CA VAL A 19 0.63 -4.87 15.98
C VAL A 19 1.57 -5.35 14.88
N ALA A 20 1.10 -6.21 13.97
CA ALA A 20 1.90 -6.69 12.85
C ALA A 20 2.35 -5.55 11.94
N LEU A 21 1.45 -4.63 11.57
CA LEU A 21 1.79 -3.45 10.76
C LEU A 21 2.80 -2.54 11.45
N ILE A 22 2.68 -2.32 12.76
CA ILE A 22 3.66 -1.53 13.53
C ILE A 22 5.04 -2.20 13.51
N VAL A 23 5.10 -3.52 13.76
CA VAL A 23 6.36 -4.27 13.75
C VAL A 23 7.00 -4.21 12.37
N ILE A 24 6.24 -4.45 11.30
CA ILE A 24 6.75 -4.37 9.92
C ILE A 24 7.22 -2.94 9.61
N ALA A 25 6.48 -1.90 10.01
CA ALA A 25 6.88 -0.50 9.80
C ALA A 25 8.24 -0.20 10.47
N ILE A 26 8.43 -0.65 11.70
CA ILE A 26 9.70 -0.48 12.43
C ILE A 26 10.82 -1.22 11.70
N LEU A 27 10.62 -2.48 11.32
CA LEU A 27 11.62 -3.29 10.62
C LEU A 27 12.02 -2.66 9.28
N LEU A 28 11.06 -2.24 8.47
CA LEU A 28 11.35 -1.59 7.18
C LEU A 28 12.05 -0.25 7.36
N THR A 29 11.67 0.53 8.38
CA THR A 29 12.33 1.81 8.67
C THR A 29 13.79 1.60 9.09
N ILE A 30 14.04 0.59 9.94
CA ILE A 30 15.40 0.21 10.34
C ILE A 30 16.20 -0.28 9.12
N SER A 31 15.61 -1.14 8.27
CA SER A 31 16.23 -1.64 7.05
C SER A 31 16.60 -0.52 6.07
N LEU A 32 15.70 0.44 5.90
CA LEU A 32 15.94 1.65 5.09
C LEU A 32 17.09 2.48 5.68
N GLY A 33 17.12 2.67 7.00
CA GLY A 33 18.20 3.38 7.69
C GLY A 33 19.56 2.71 7.48
N TYR A 34 19.64 1.38 7.61
CA TYR A 34 20.87 0.63 7.32
C TYR A 34 21.29 0.74 5.86
N SER A 35 20.34 0.63 4.93
CA SER A 35 20.61 0.74 3.50
C SER A 35 21.16 2.12 3.16
N LEU A 36 20.61 3.18 3.75
CA LEU A 36 21.07 4.56 3.57
C LEU A 36 22.46 4.81 4.19
N LEU A 37 22.73 4.25 5.37
CA LEU A 37 24.04 4.36 6.00
C LEU A 37 25.11 3.65 5.17
N TYR A 38 24.84 2.42 4.74
CA TYR A 38 25.75 1.64 3.89
C TYR A 38 26.08 2.39 2.60
N ALA A 39 25.03 2.89 1.95
CA ALA A 39 25.09 3.71 0.75
C ALA A 39 25.99 4.96 0.92
N ILE A 40 25.93 5.67 2.05
CA ILE A 40 26.78 6.86 2.30
C ILE A 40 28.24 6.46 2.60
N THR A 41 28.46 5.34 3.27
CA THR A 41 29.81 4.93 3.69
C THR A 41 30.63 4.25 2.60
N ASP A 42 29.98 3.64 1.60
CA ASP A 42 30.62 2.80 0.59
C ASP A 42 30.74 3.52 -0.78
N ASP A 43 31.21 4.78 -0.74
CA ASP A 43 31.30 5.81 -1.80
C ASP A 43 31.76 5.35 -3.21
N LEU A 44 32.30 4.14 -3.35
CA LEU A 44 32.84 3.59 -4.60
C LEU A 44 31.82 2.81 -5.46
N ALA A 45 30.62 2.51 -4.95
CA ALA A 45 29.67 1.62 -5.63
C ALA A 45 28.22 2.14 -5.74
N PHE A 46 27.98 3.46 -5.67
CA PHE A 46 26.63 4.02 -5.81
C PHE A 46 26.16 4.03 -7.28
N GLY A 47 25.69 2.88 -7.75
CA GLY A 47 25.21 2.66 -9.11
C GLY A 47 23.69 2.74 -9.25
N ARG A 48 23.23 2.36 -10.44
CA ARG A 48 21.79 2.29 -10.76
C ARG A 48 21.06 1.25 -9.92
N GLU A 49 21.69 0.11 -9.66
CA GLU A 49 21.10 -1.00 -8.92
C GLU A 49 20.88 -0.62 -7.45
N GLU A 50 21.86 0.04 -6.83
CA GLU A 50 21.79 0.54 -5.45
C GLU A 50 20.73 1.64 -5.32
N PHE A 51 20.65 2.55 -6.31
CA PHE A 51 19.60 3.56 -6.35
C PHE A 51 18.20 2.93 -6.44
N THR A 52 17.99 1.99 -7.37
CA THR A 52 16.72 1.28 -7.53
C THR A 52 16.35 0.51 -6.25
N ALA A 53 17.31 -0.14 -5.60
CA ALA A 53 17.11 -0.86 -4.34
C ALA A 53 16.73 0.07 -3.17
N LEU A 54 17.35 1.24 -3.07
CA LEU A 54 17.00 2.25 -2.07
C LEU A 54 15.59 2.80 -2.30
N ILE A 55 15.24 3.13 -3.54
CA ILE A 55 13.87 3.57 -3.87
C ILE A 55 12.87 2.46 -3.56
N SER A 56 13.17 1.20 -3.89
CA SER A 56 12.31 0.06 -3.54
C SER A 56 12.08 -0.03 -2.03
N SER A 57 13.12 0.14 -1.22
CA SER A 57 13.03 0.10 0.25
C SER A 57 12.16 1.24 0.79
N VAL A 58 12.28 2.45 0.23
CA VAL A 58 11.41 3.58 0.58
C VAL A 58 9.95 3.29 0.21
N LEU A 59 9.73 2.71 -0.97
CA LEU A 59 8.40 2.35 -1.44
C LEU A 59 7.73 1.27 -0.59
N GLU A 60 8.50 0.33 -0.05
CA GLU A 60 8.03 -0.66 0.92
C GLU A 60 7.53 -0.02 2.21
N VAL A 61 8.21 1.02 2.71
CA VAL A 61 7.70 1.80 3.86
C VAL A 61 6.37 2.48 3.52
N PHE A 62 6.22 3.01 2.30
CA PHE A 62 4.96 3.58 1.84
C PHE A 62 3.82 2.55 1.78
N ILE A 63 4.07 1.28 1.37
CA ILE A 63 3.07 0.19 1.49
C ILE A 63 2.50 0.15 2.90
N VAL A 64 3.38 0.11 3.90
CA VAL A 64 2.94 -0.14 5.27
C VAL A 64 2.13 1.04 5.79
N ILE A 65 2.54 2.26 5.46
CA ILE A 65 1.79 3.47 5.79
C ILE A 65 0.41 3.46 5.12
N GLU A 66 0.32 3.05 3.85
CA GLU A 66 -0.93 2.93 3.10
C GLU A 66 -1.86 1.87 3.71
N LEU A 67 -1.34 0.67 3.99
CA LEU A 67 -2.08 -0.40 4.65
C LEU A 67 -2.57 0.02 6.03
N PHE A 68 -1.77 0.80 6.77
CA PHE A 68 -2.18 1.34 8.06
C PHE A 68 -3.35 2.34 7.92
N ARG A 69 -3.35 3.20 6.89
CA ARG A 69 -4.50 4.09 6.60
C ARG A 69 -5.75 3.31 6.23
N VAL A 70 -5.62 2.27 5.42
CA VAL A 70 -6.74 1.38 5.07
C VAL A 70 -7.30 0.69 6.32
N ALA A 71 -6.42 0.13 7.16
CA ALA A 71 -6.83 -0.49 8.43
C ALA A 71 -7.55 0.53 9.32
N LEU A 72 -7.01 1.74 9.48
CA LEU A 72 -7.63 2.80 10.27
C LEU A 72 -9.00 3.22 9.70
N ALA A 73 -9.16 3.25 8.38
CA ALA A 73 -10.43 3.54 7.73
C ALA A 73 -11.51 2.51 8.08
N TYR A 74 -11.16 1.22 8.06
CA TYR A 74 -12.05 0.15 8.52
C TYR A 74 -12.44 0.33 9.99
N LEU A 75 -11.46 0.57 10.87
CA LEU A 75 -11.69 0.75 12.30
C LEU A 75 -12.57 1.97 12.61
N THR A 76 -12.39 3.06 11.86
CA THR A 76 -13.13 4.31 12.04
C THR A 76 -14.47 4.34 11.29
N HIS A 77 -14.92 3.20 10.73
CA HIS A 77 -16.17 3.08 9.98
C HIS A 77 -16.32 4.12 8.86
N ARG A 78 -15.19 4.55 8.28
CA ARG A 78 -15.18 5.45 7.12
C ARG A 78 -15.45 4.64 5.86
N ASN A 79 -15.88 5.32 4.79
CA ASN A 79 -16.00 4.65 3.50
C ASN A 79 -14.60 4.19 3.04
N VAL A 80 -14.39 2.87 3.05
CA VAL A 80 -13.07 2.27 2.80
C VAL A 80 -12.81 2.09 1.30
N VAL A 81 -13.86 2.01 0.50
CA VAL A 81 -13.77 1.82 -0.96
C VAL A 81 -12.84 2.86 -1.61
N PRO A 82 -13.02 4.18 -1.38
CA PRO A 82 -12.16 5.14 -2.02
C PRO A 82 -10.70 5.04 -1.55
N ILE A 83 -10.48 4.81 -0.26
CA ILE A 83 -9.15 4.73 0.35
C ILE A 83 -8.37 3.54 -0.20
N VAL A 84 -9.03 2.39 -0.39
CA VAL A 84 -8.40 1.18 -0.96
C VAL A 84 -8.04 1.38 -2.42
N LEU A 85 -8.89 2.05 -3.21
CA LEU A 85 -8.59 2.27 -4.62
C LEU A 85 -7.51 3.32 -4.86
N GLU A 86 -7.47 4.39 -4.06
CA GLU A 86 -6.34 5.32 -4.05
C GLU A 86 -5.04 4.59 -3.71
N ALA A 87 -5.05 3.76 -2.66
CA ALA A 87 -3.90 2.97 -2.27
C ALA A 87 -3.48 1.97 -3.37
N ALA A 88 -4.44 1.33 -4.04
CA ALA A 88 -4.17 0.43 -5.16
C ALA A 88 -3.54 1.17 -6.35
N LEU A 89 -4.05 2.36 -6.69
CA LEU A 89 -3.51 3.18 -7.76
C LEU A 89 -2.08 3.63 -7.47
N VAL A 90 -1.80 4.10 -6.25
CA VAL A 90 -0.44 4.47 -5.81
C VAL A 90 0.48 3.26 -5.82
N ALA A 91 0.01 2.10 -5.35
CA ALA A 91 0.77 0.86 -5.34
C ALA A 91 1.15 0.35 -6.74
N VAL A 92 0.27 0.52 -7.73
CA VAL A 92 0.58 0.19 -9.14
C VAL A 92 1.48 1.24 -9.77
N ALA A 93 1.22 2.52 -9.52
CA ALA A 93 2.02 3.62 -10.04
C ALA A 93 3.49 3.52 -9.60
N ARG A 94 3.76 3.14 -8.35
CA ARG A 94 5.15 2.99 -7.90
C ARG A 94 5.88 1.80 -8.53
N LYS A 95 5.15 0.75 -8.95
CA LYS A 95 5.75 -0.38 -9.67
C LYS A 95 6.29 0.05 -11.03
N LEU A 96 5.81 1.16 -11.61
CA LEU A 96 6.42 1.79 -12.79
C LEU A 96 7.74 2.47 -12.46
N ILE A 97 7.87 3.08 -11.28
CA ILE A 97 9.07 3.84 -10.88
C ILE A 97 10.27 2.91 -10.73
N VAL A 98 10.06 1.71 -10.19
CA VAL A 98 11.09 0.68 -9.95
C VAL A 98 11.01 -0.43 -11.01
N PHE A 99 10.44 -0.12 -12.18
CA PHE A 99 10.27 -1.13 -13.22
C PHE A 99 11.61 -1.44 -13.88
N GLU A 100 12.11 -2.64 -13.63
CA GLU A 100 13.30 -3.18 -14.27
C GLU A 100 12.93 -4.54 -14.90
N PRO A 101 12.70 -4.58 -16.23
CA PRO A 101 12.14 -5.75 -16.89
C PRO A 101 13.12 -6.91 -16.89
N GLN A 102 12.67 -8.06 -16.40
CA GLN A 102 13.39 -9.33 -16.49
C GLN A 102 12.79 -10.16 -17.63
N GLY A 103 13.44 -10.18 -18.79
CA GLY A 103 12.96 -10.90 -19.97
C GLY A 103 12.37 -9.97 -21.04
N ASP A 104 11.20 -10.33 -21.58
CA ASP A 104 10.58 -9.54 -22.65
C ASP A 104 10.07 -8.19 -22.12
N TYR A 105 10.80 -7.14 -22.48
CA TYR A 105 10.49 -5.74 -22.15
C TYR A 105 9.08 -5.37 -22.57
N LEU A 106 8.68 -5.71 -23.80
CA LEU A 106 7.43 -5.27 -24.37
C LEU A 106 6.25 -5.92 -23.67
N MET A 107 6.33 -7.23 -23.44
CA MET A 107 5.28 -7.97 -22.74
C MET A 107 5.12 -7.49 -21.28
N SER A 108 6.24 -7.26 -20.58
CA SER A 108 6.23 -6.79 -19.20
C SER A 108 5.66 -5.37 -19.07
N SER A 109 6.07 -4.46 -19.97
CA SER A 109 5.56 -3.09 -20.00
C SER A 109 4.07 -3.03 -20.36
N LEU A 110 3.62 -3.83 -21.33
CA LEU A 110 2.20 -3.91 -21.69
C LEU A 110 1.34 -4.45 -20.54
N GLY A 111 1.83 -5.47 -19.83
CA GLY A 111 1.17 -5.99 -18.63
C GLY A 111 0.98 -4.91 -17.58
N LEU A 112 2.05 -4.17 -17.27
CA LEU A 112 2.01 -3.12 -16.25
C LEU A 112 1.14 -1.91 -16.68
N ALA A 113 1.20 -1.53 -17.95
CA ALA A 113 0.31 -0.51 -18.52
C ALA A 113 -1.17 -0.93 -18.44
N SER A 114 -1.48 -2.18 -18.79
CA SER A 114 -2.84 -2.71 -18.72
C SER A 114 -3.38 -2.72 -17.29
N LEU A 115 -2.54 -3.07 -16.31
CA LEU A 115 -2.88 -3.04 -14.89
C LEU A 115 -3.17 -1.60 -14.42
N LEU A 116 -2.30 -0.64 -14.79
CA LEU A 116 -2.50 0.76 -14.44
C LEU A 116 -3.81 1.30 -15.01
N VAL A 117 -4.10 1.00 -16.27
CA VAL A 117 -5.37 1.39 -16.93
C VAL A 117 -6.56 0.74 -16.23
N ALA A 118 -6.51 -0.55 -15.90
CA ALA A 118 -7.61 -1.24 -15.22
C ALA A 118 -7.92 -0.64 -13.84
N VAL A 119 -6.89 -0.37 -13.03
CA VAL A 119 -7.07 0.26 -11.71
C VAL A 119 -7.51 1.72 -11.85
N GLY A 120 -6.91 2.47 -12.76
CA GLY A 120 -7.27 3.87 -13.02
C GLY A 120 -8.70 4.03 -13.52
N LEU A 121 -9.16 3.16 -14.42
CA LEU A 121 -10.54 3.14 -14.89
C LEU A 121 -11.52 2.77 -13.77
N SER A 122 -11.17 1.78 -12.94
CA SER A 122 -11.99 1.38 -11.79
C SER A 122 -12.17 2.53 -10.81
N TRP A 123 -11.09 3.23 -10.49
CA TRP A 123 -11.11 4.45 -9.66
C TRP A 123 -11.97 5.54 -10.28
N TRP A 124 -11.76 5.83 -11.57
CA TRP A 124 -12.51 6.87 -12.28
C TRP A 124 -14.01 6.59 -12.28
N LEU A 125 -14.41 5.35 -12.59
CA LEU A 125 -15.82 4.94 -12.62
C LEU A 125 -16.48 5.08 -11.25
N LEU A 126 -15.78 4.65 -10.19
CA LEU A 126 -16.30 4.70 -8.82
C LEU A 126 -16.33 6.11 -8.26
N SER A 127 -15.35 6.95 -8.60
CA SER A 127 -15.33 8.38 -8.24
C SER A 127 -16.47 9.17 -8.91
N LYS A 128 -16.92 8.71 -10.08
CA LYS A 128 -18.08 9.27 -10.80
C LYS A 128 -19.42 8.77 -10.26
N SER A 129 -19.42 7.66 -9.54
CA SER A 129 -20.62 7.09 -8.93
C SER A 129 -20.78 7.61 -7.49
N ASN A 130 -22.01 7.79 -7.01
CA ASN A 130 -22.28 8.14 -5.62
C ASN A 130 -21.85 7.05 -4.60
N ALA A 131 -21.13 6.00 -5.02
CA ALA A 131 -20.57 4.98 -4.14
C ALA A 131 -19.55 5.53 -3.12
N CYS A 132 -19.12 6.80 -3.30
CA CYS A 132 -18.29 7.51 -2.34
C CYS A 132 -19.08 8.23 -1.23
N GLU A 133 -20.42 8.25 -1.26
CA GLU A 133 -21.22 8.80 -0.16
C GLU A 133 -21.05 7.94 1.11
N PRO A 134 -20.79 8.57 2.28
CA PRO A 134 -20.79 7.84 3.54
C PRO A 134 -22.19 7.27 3.81
N TYR A 135 -22.28 6.03 4.29
CA TYR A 135 -23.52 5.44 4.77
C TYR A 135 -24.17 6.36 5.82
N GLN A 136 -25.21 7.10 5.42
CA GLN A 136 -26.10 7.80 6.34
C GLN A 136 -27.13 6.78 6.85
N ASP A 137 -27.10 6.51 8.15
CA ASP A 137 -28.13 5.71 8.81
C ASP A 137 -29.51 6.39 8.60
N PRO A 138 -30.52 5.72 7.99
CA PRO A 138 -31.84 6.31 7.78
C PRO A 138 -32.69 6.44 9.05
N LYS A 139 -32.07 6.55 10.23
CA LYS A 139 -32.75 6.84 11.51
C LYS A 139 -31.86 7.69 12.42
N HIS A 140 -31.82 8.99 12.16
CA HIS A 140 -31.97 10.09 13.13
C HIS A 140 -31.86 11.44 12.41
#